data_AF-D2SNZ5-F1
#
_entry.id   AF-D2SNZ5-F1
#
_cell.length_a   1.000
_cell.length_b   1.000
_cell.length_c   1.000
_cell.angle_alpha   90.00
_cell.angle_beta   90.00
_cell.angle_gamma   90.00
#
_symmetry.space_group_name_H-M   'P 1'
#
loop_
_entity.id
_entity.type
_entity.pdbx_description
1 polymer ?
#
loop_
_entity_poly.entity_id
_entity_poly.type
_entity_poly.pdbx_seq_one_letter_code
_entity_poly.pdbx_strand_id
1 'polypeptide(L)'
;VGNVIVASFQYRVGAFGFLHLSPVMPGFEEEAPGNVGLWDQALALRWLKENARAFGGNPEWMTLFGESAGSSSVNAQLMSPVTRGLVKRGMMQSGTMNAPWSHMTSEKAVEIGKALVNDCNCNASLLPENPQAVMACMRQVDAKTISVQQWNSYSGILSFPSAPTIDGAFLP
;
A
#
# COMPACT_ATOMS: atom_id res chain seq x y z
N VAL A 1 -9.52 -0.40 33.07
CA VAL A 1 -10.33 0.22 31.99
C VAL A 1 -9.90 -0.40 30.67
N GLY A 2 -10.84 -0.72 29.77
CA GLY A 2 -10.57 -1.34 28.47
C GLY A 2 -11.14 -2.76 28.35
N ASN A 3 -10.57 -3.73 29.07
CA ASN A 3 -10.90 -5.17 28.97
C ASN A 3 -11.17 -5.67 27.54
N VAL A 4 -10.21 -5.40 26.65
CA VAL A 4 -10.25 -5.75 25.22
C VAL A 4 -8.88 -6.26 24.78
N ILE A 5 -8.84 -6.93 23.63
CA ILE A 5 -7.60 -7.27 22.94
C ILE A 5 -7.25 -6.13 21.98
N VAL A 6 -6.00 -5.70 22.00
CA VAL A 6 -5.44 -4.74 21.06
C VAL A 6 -4.32 -5.41 20.28
N ALA A 7 -4.36 -5.27 18.96
CA ALA A 7 -3.31 -5.73 18.07
C ALA A 7 -2.84 -4.58 17.19
N SER A 8 -1.55 -4.57 16.89
CA SER A 8 -0.93 -3.71 15.88
C SER A 8 -0.02 -4.57 15.02
N PHE A 9 0.27 -4.10 13.81
CA PHE A 9 1.12 -4.80 12.86
C PHE A 9 1.79 -3.77 11.96
N GLN A 10 2.95 -4.16 11.42
CA GLN A 10 3.61 -3.39 10.39
C GLN A 10 2.99 -3.71 9.03
N TYR A 11 2.98 -2.73 8.16
CA TYR A 11 2.71 -2.89 6.74
C TYR A 11 3.79 -2.14 5.97
N ARG A 12 4.12 -2.58 4.75
CA ARG A 12 5.12 -1.88 3.95
C ARG A 12 4.64 -0.48 3.60
N VAL A 13 5.55 0.49 3.71
CA VAL A 13 5.31 1.92 3.42
C VAL A 13 6.25 2.42 2.32
N GLY A 14 5.97 3.61 1.80
CA GLY A 14 6.74 4.20 0.70
C GLY A 14 6.72 3.32 -0.55
N ALA A 15 7.77 3.41 -1.37
CA ALA A 15 7.90 2.61 -2.58
C ALA A 15 7.81 1.10 -2.34
N PHE A 16 8.25 0.60 -1.17
CA PHE A 16 8.16 -0.82 -0.81
C PHE A 16 6.72 -1.32 -0.67
N GLY A 17 5.78 -0.42 -0.34
CA GLY A 17 4.36 -0.71 -0.18
C GLY A 17 3.50 -0.28 -1.37
N PHE A 18 3.97 0.66 -2.19
CA PHE A 18 3.12 1.38 -3.13
C PHE A 18 3.75 1.57 -4.53
N LEU A 19 4.89 0.95 -4.85
CA LEU A 19 5.39 0.93 -6.22
C LEU A 19 4.36 0.29 -7.16
N HIS A 20 3.88 1.05 -8.12
CA HIS A 20 2.86 0.66 -9.08
C HIS A 20 3.37 0.86 -10.50
N LEU A 21 3.60 -0.26 -11.21
CA LEU A 21 4.13 -0.27 -12.58
C LEU A 21 3.36 -1.24 -13.49
N SER A 22 2.38 -1.99 -12.97
CA SER A 22 1.64 -3.00 -13.76
C SER A 22 1.05 -2.48 -15.08
N PRO A 23 0.54 -1.23 -15.21
CA PRO A 23 -0.01 -0.74 -16.49
C PRO A 23 1.03 -0.63 -17.61
N VAL A 24 2.33 -0.64 -17.28
CA VAL A 24 3.44 -0.50 -18.24
C VAL A 24 4.27 -1.78 -18.38
N MET A 25 3.78 -2.90 -17.84
CA MET A 25 4.42 -4.22 -17.89
C MET A 25 3.38 -5.31 -18.21
N PRO A 26 2.82 -5.34 -19.44
CA PRO A 26 1.76 -6.29 -19.80
C PRO A 26 2.25 -7.75 -19.67
N GLY A 27 1.45 -8.61 -19.02
CA GLY A 27 1.82 -9.99 -18.71
C GLY A 27 2.69 -10.15 -17.45
N PHE A 28 2.95 -9.06 -16.74
CA PHE A 28 3.75 -9.00 -15.51
C PHE A 28 3.03 -8.21 -14.41
N GLU A 29 1.70 -8.35 -14.34
CA GLU A 29 0.83 -7.56 -13.47
C GLU A 29 1.22 -7.66 -11.98
N GLU A 30 1.68 -8.83 -11.55
CA GLU A 30 2.08 -9.11 -10.15
C GLU A 30 3.51 -8.65 -9.80
N GLU A 31 4.32 -8.19 -10.75
CA GLU A 31 5.70 -7.74 -10.47
C GLU A 31 5.73 -6.46 -9.62
N ALA A 32 4.80 -5.54 -9.86
CA ALA A 32 4.61 -4.29 -9.11
C ALA A 32 3.16 -3.78 -9.26
N PRO A 33 2.18 -4.47 -8.65
CA PRO A 33 0.75 -4.14 -8.80
C PRO A 33 0.36 -2.84 -8.07
N GLY A 34 1.22 -2.31 -7.19
CA GLY A 34 0.85 -1.24 -6.26
C GLY A 34 0.08 -1.75 -5.05
N ASN A 35 -0.18 -0.86 -4.09
CA ASN A 35 -0.98 -1.14 -2.89
C ASN A 35 -0.58 -2.35 -2.03
N VAL A 36 0.60 -2.95 -2.24
CA VAL A 36 1.03 -4.14 -1.48
C VAL A 36 1.12 -3.88 0.03
N GLY A 37 1.30 -2.62 0.44
CA GLY A 37 1.14 -2.21 1.84
C GLY A 37 -0.30 -2.35 2.36
N LEU A 38 -1.32 -2.09 1.54
CA LEU A 38 -2.73 -2.36 1.90
C LEU A 38 -3.03 -3.87 1.90
N TRP A 39 -2.40 -4.62 1.00
CA TRP A 39 -2.47 -6.09 1.00
C TRP A 39 -1.82 -6.70 2.25
N ASP A 40 -0.70 -6.14 2.74
CA ASP A 40 -0.09 -6.55 4.01
C ASP A 40 -1.06 -6.36 5.18
N GLN A 41 -1.74 -5.21 5.24
CA GLN A 41 -2.75 -4.94 6.25
C GLN A 41 -3.92 -5.92 6.13
N ALA A 42 -4.41 -6.19 4.91
CA ALA A 42 -5.49 -7.14 4.66
C ALA A 42 -5.11 -8.55 5.15
N LEU A 43 -3.87 -8.97 4.89
CA LEU A 43 -3.33 -10.24 5.36
C LEU A 43 -3.25 -10.30 6.89
N ALA A 44 -2.73 -9.25 7.53
CA ALA A 44 -2.67 -9.16 8.99
C ALA A 44 -4.06 -9.21 9.63
N LEU A 45 -5.06 -8.54 9.03
CA LEU A 45 -6.44 -8.58 9.51
C LEU A 45 -7.07 -9.97 9.39
N ARG A 46 -6.81 -10.69 8.30
CA ARG A 46 -7.26 -12.09 8.14
C ARG A 46 -6.60 -12.97 9.19
N TRP A 47 -5.29 -12.85 9.38
CA TRP A 47 -4.55 -13.59 10.39
C TRP A 47 -5.10 -13.34 11.81
N LEU A 48 -5.37 -12.07 12.15
CA LEU A 48 -5.95 -11.71 13.44
C LEU A 48 -7.35 -12.29 13.63
N LYS A 49 -8.19 -12.30 12.57
CA LYS A 49 -9.52 -12.90 12.63
C LYS A 49 -9.45 -14.41 12.83
N GLU A 50 -8.55 -15.10 12.14
CA GLU A 50 -8.32 -16.55 12.26
C GLU A 50 -7.83 -16.93 13.67
N ASN A 51 -6.96 -16.10 14.25
CA ASN A 51 -6.34 -16.36 15.56
C ASN A 51 -7.08 -15.73 16.74
N ALA A 52 -8.15 -14.96 16.51
CA ALA A 52 -8.83 -14.19 17.56
C ALA A 52 -9.20 -15.07 18.77
N ARG A 53 -9.76 -16.26 18.51
CA ARG A 53 -10.20 -17.19 19.57
C ARG A 53 -9.03 -17.71 20.41
N ALA A 54 -7.85 -17.91 19.81
CA ALA A 54 -6.67 -18.38 20.52
C ALA A 54 -6.16 -17.36 21.56
N PHE A 55 -6.45 -16.09 21.34
CA PHE A 55 -6.13 -15.01 22.29
C PHE A 55 -7.31 -14.62 23.21
N GLY A 56 -8.43 -15.35 23.15
CA GLY A 56 -9.64 -15.03 23.92
C GLY A 56 -10.54 -13.96 23.31
N GLY A 57 -10.31 -13.59 22.05
CA GLY A 57 -11.09 -12.62 21.29
C GLY A 57 -12.27 -13.23 20.54
N ASN A 58 -13.26 -12.38 20.24
CA ASN A 58 -14.34 -12.74 19.32
C ASN A 58 -13.99 -12.26 17.89
N PRO A 59 -13.81 -13.15 16.90
CA PRO A 59 -13.46 -12.77 15.53
C PRO A 59 -14.52 -11.93 14.80
N GLU A 60 -15.77 -11.93 15.28
CA GLU A 60 -16.84 -11.10 14.74
C GLU A 60 -16.95 -9.74 15.43
N TRP A 61 -16.16 -9.50 16.49
CA TRP A 61 -16.18 -8.25 17.25
C TRP A 61 -14.93 -7.39 17.05
N MET A 62 -14.35 -7.46 15.85
CA MET A 62 -13.20 -6.64 15.48
C MET A 62 -13.59 -5.18 15.23
N THR A 63 -12.72 -4.25 15.61
CA THR A 63 -12.83 -2.82 15.30
C THR A 63 -11.49 -2.33 14.81
N LEU A 64 -11.46 -1.72 13.63
CA LEU A 64 -10.25 -1.08 13.12
C LEU A 64 -10.17 0.35 13.69
N PHE A 65 -8.98 0.81 14.04
CA PHE A 65 -8.76 2.20 14.40
C PHE A 65 -7.38 2.65 13.93
N GLY A 66 -7.29 3.90 13.49
CA GLY A 66 -6.05 4.46 12.96
C GLY A 66 -6.11 5.98 12.85
N GLU A 67 -4.94 6.57 12.66
CA GLU A 67 -4.72 8.01 12.57
C GLU A 67 -4.00 8.35 11.26
N SER A 68 -4.33 9.50 10.64
CA SER A 68 -3.72 9.98 9.39
C SER A 68 -3.76 8.90 8.29
N ALA A 69 -2.62 8.50 7.72
CA ALA A 69 -2.55 7.41 6.73
C ALA A 69 -3.09 6.07 7.27
N GLY A 70 -2.96 5.81 8.57
CA GLY A 70 -3.60 4.67 9.23
C GLY A 70 -5.12 4.79 9.25
N SER A 71 -5.66 5.98 9.44
CA SER A 71 -7.10 6.25 9.36
C SER A 71 -7.65 6.04 7.95
N SER A 72 -6.93 6.53 6.94
CA SER A 72 -7.26 6.24 5.54
C SER A 72 -7.12 4.77 5.18
N SER A 73 -6.16 4.07 5.78
CA SER A 73 -6.04 2.62 5.68
C SER A 73 -7.25 1.91 6.30
N VAL A 74 -7.75 2.34 7.46
CA VAL A 74 -9.03 1.86 8.02
C VAL A 74 -10.15 2.07 7.01
N ASN A 75 -10.25 3.25 6.39
CA ASN A 75 -11.23 3.51 5.35
C ASN A 75 -11.08 2.53 4.18
N ALA A 76 -9.87 2.30 3.67
CA ALA A 76 -9.62 1.38 2.56
C ALA A 76 -10.01 -0.06 2.91
N GLN A 77 -9.63 -0.56 4.08
CA GLN A 77 -9.93 -1.93 4.53
C GLN A 77 -11.43 -2.18 4.75
N LEU A 78 -12.21 -1.15 5.11
CA LEU A 78 -13.66 -1.28 5.25
C LEU A 78 -14.39 -1.27 3.91
N MET A 79 -13.85 -0.54 2.93
CA MET A 79 -14.56 -0.24 1.67
C MET A 79 -14.09 -1.07 0.48
N SER A 80 -12.84 -1.52 0.45
CA SER A 80 -12.26 -2.29 -0.64
C SER A 80 -13.07 -3.56 -0.91
N PRO A 81 -13.37 -3.92 -2.18
CA PRO A 81 -14.05 -5.18 -2.50
C PRO A 81 -13.24 -6.42 -2.03
N VAL A 82 -11.92 -6.29 -1.86
CA VAL A 82 -11.03 -7.36 -1.41
C VAL A 82 -11.28 -7.76 0.06
N THR A 83 -11.61 -6.79 0.91
CA THR A 83 -11.69 -6.98 2.37
C THR A 83 -13.05 -6.60 2.97
N ARG A 84 -13.94 -5.97 2.20
CA ARG A 84 -15.29 -5.58 2.64
C ARG A 84 -16.00 -6.77 3.27
N GLY A 85 -16.48 -6.56 4.50
CA GLY A 85 -17.18 -7.57 5.27
C GLY A 85 -16.32 -8.32 6.28
N LEU A 86 -14.98 -8.28 6.15
CA LEU A 86 -14.05 -8.86 7.13
C LEU A 86 -14.18 -8.16 8.49
N VAL A 87 -14.20 -6.82 8.47
CA VAL A 87 -14.49 -5.94 9.59
C VAL A 87 -15.49 -4.88 9.12
N LYS A 88 -16.43 -4.50 9.99
CA LYS A 88 -17.51 -3.54 9.67
C LYS A 88 -17.58 -2.35 10.64
N ARG A 89 -16.63 -2.25 11.58
CA ARG A 89 -16.53 -1.17 12.55
C ARG A 89 -15.15 -0.51 12.45
N GLY A 90 -15.14 0.82 12.33
CA GLY A 90 -13.93 1.61 12.18
C GLY A 90 -13.97 2.90 12.98
N MET A 91 -12.82 3.31 13.49
CA MET A 91 -12.55 4.65 14.00
C MET A 91 -11.47 5.30 13.14
N MET A 92 -11.82 6.43 12.54
CA MET A 92 -10.97 7.14 11.57
C MET A 92 -10.60 8.51 12.14
N GLN A 93 -9.35 8.67 12.58
CA GLN A 93 -8.84 9.92 13.17
C GLN A 93 -8.05 10.71 12.12
N SER A 94 -8.56 11.87 11.70
CA SER A 94 -7.83 12.82 10.84
C SER A 94 -7.33 12.25 9.50
N GLY A 95 -8.00 11.23 8.96
CA GLY A 95 -7.64 10.67 7.65
C GLY A 95 -8.79 9.92 6.99
N THR A 96 -9.05 10.25 5.74
CA THR A 96 -10.06 9.61 4.90
C THR A 96 -9.51 9.51 3.48
N MET A 97 -9.95 8.50 2.72
CA MET A 97 -9.40 8.23 1.38
C MET A 97 -9.64 9.37 0.38
N ASN A 98 -10.67 10.19 0.58
CA ASN A 98 -10.94 11.37 -0.25
C ASN A 98 -9.99 12.55 0.01
N ALA A 99 -9.14 12.50 1.05
CA ALA A 99 -8.14 13.52 1.26
C ALA A 99 -7.10 13.49 0.10
N PRO A 100 -6.61 14.65 -0.38
CA PRO A 100 -5.69 14.70 -1.53
C PRO A 100 -4.39 13.92 -1.35
N TRP A 101 -3.92 13.78 -0.11
CA TRP A 101 -2.71 13.02 0.24
C TRP A 101 -2.93 11.51 0.35
N SER A 102 -4.19 11.07 0.27
CA SER A 102 -4.63 9.73 0.65
C SER A 102 -5.15 8.88 -0.51
N HIS A 103 -5.08 9.38 -1.74
CA HIS A 103 -5.34 8.62 -2.94
C HIS A 103 -4.48 9.13 -4.08
N MET A 104 -4.19 8.28 -5.06
CA MET A 104 -3.42 8.63 -6.24
C MET A 104 -3.97 7.88 -7.45
N THR A 105 -3.96 8.52 -8.62
CA THR A 105 -4.33 7.82 -9.87
C THR A 105 -3.24 6.83 -10.27
N SER A 106 -3.63 5.79 -11.02
CA SER A 106 -2.68 4.82 -11.58
C SER A 106 -1.57 5.51 -12.38
N GLU A 107 -1.93 6.47 -13.23
CA GLU A 107 -0.99 7.16 -14.12
C GLU A 107 0.06 7.93 -13.35
N LYS A 108 -0.34 8.61 -12.26
CA LYS A 108 0.59 9.37 -11.43
C LYS A 108 1.53 8.44 -10.66
N ALA A 109 1.01 7.32 -10.16
CA ALA A 109 1.83 6.32 -9.48
C ALA A 109 2.83 5.66 -10.44
N VAL A 110 2.46 5.42 -11.69
CA VAL A 110 3.38 4.94 -12.75
C VAL A 110 4.47 5.99 -13.05
N GLU A 111 4.12 7.27 -13.16
CA GLU A 111 5.10 8.35 -13.39
C GLU A 111 6.16 8.39 -12.28
N ILE A 112 5.71 8.37 -11.01
CA ILE A 112 6.58 8.36 -9.84
C ILE A 112 7.41 7.06 -9.79
N GLY A 113 6.79 5.92 -10.09
CA GLY A 113 7.49 4.63 -10.13
C GLY A 113 8.61 4.60 -11.17
N LYS A 114 8.35 5.12 -12.38
CA LYS A 114 9.37 5.24 -13.43
C LYS A 114 10.51 6.18 -13.03
N ALA A 115 10.19 7.31 -12.38
CA ALA A 115 11.19 8.22 -11.85
C ALA A 115 12.09 7.51 -10.83
N LEU A 116 11.51 6.80 -9.87
CA LEU A 116 12.26 6.03 -8.87
C LEU A 116 13.15 4.95 -9.49
N VAL A 117 12.66 4.24 -10.51
CA VAL A 117 13.46 3.24 -11.25
C VAL A 117 14.70 3.87 -11.88
N ASN A 118 14.56 5.06 -12.46
CA ASN A 118 15.69 5.81 -13.01
C ASN A 118 16.62 6.36 -11.92
N ASP A 119 16.07 6.89 -10.82
CA ASP A 119 16.84 7.38 -9.67
C ASP A 119 17.65 6.27 -8.98
N CYS A 120 17.23 5.01 -9.15
CA CYS A 120 17.95 3.82 -8.70
C CYS A 120 18.85 3.20 -9.79
N ASN A 121 19.03 3.86 -10.93
CA ASN A 121 19.85 3.43 -12.07
C ASN A 121 19.42 2.12 -12.76
N CYS A 122 18.11 1.80 -12.77
CA CYS A 122 17.57 0.56 -13.35
C CYS A 122 16.88 0.71 -14.72
N ASN A 123 17.04 1.85 -15.38
CA ASN A 123 16.52 2.19 -16.71
C ASN A 123 15.03 1.84 -16.94
N ALA A 124 14.15 2.76 -16.57
CA ALA A 124 12.70 2.60 -16.71
C ALA A 124 12.21 2.53 -18.17
N SER A 125 13.03 2.89 -19.16
CA SER A 125 12.62 2.81 -20.57
C SER A 125 12.43 1.37 -21.07
N LEU A 126 13.05 0.40 -20.39
CA LEU A 126 12.94 -1.02 -20.72
C LEU A 126 11.71 -1.70 -20.09
N LEU A 127 10.89 -1.01 -19.30
CA LEU A 127 9.70 -1.60 -18.67
C LEU A 127 8.73 -2.27 -19.67
N PRO A 128 8.44 -1.72 -20.86
CA PRO A 128 7.55 -2.37 -21.81
C PRO A 128 8.16 -3.56 -22.54
N GLU A 129 9.49 -3.57 -22.72
CA GLU A 129 10.20 -4.55 -23.56
C GLU A 129 10.82 -5.69 -22.76
N ASN A 130 11.39 -5.38 -21.59
CA ASN A 130 12.05 -6.31 -20.70
C ASN A 130 11.83 -5.94 -19.22
N PRO A 131 10.58 -6.02 -18.73
CA PRO A 131 10.23 -5.65 -17.36
C PRO A 131 11.00 -6.50 -16.33
N GLN A 132 11.26 -7.77 -16.63
CA GLN A 132 12.00 -8.65 -15.73
C GLN A 132 13.41 -8.15 -15.44
N ALA A 133 14.14 -7.65 -16.45
CA ALA A 133 15.48 -7.10 -16.24
C ALA A 133 15.45 -5.84 -15.35
N VAL A 134 14.48 -4.96 -15.57
CA VAL A 134 14.30 -3.74 -14.76
C VAL A 134 13.97 -4.10 -13.31
N MET A 135 13.04 -5.02 -13.10
CA MET A 135 12.63 -5.44 -11.76
C MET A 135 13.72 -6.25 -11.04
N ALA A 136 14.51 -7.05 -11.78
CA ALA A 136 15.69 -7.71 -11.24
C ALA A 136 16.73 -6.70 -10.75
N CYS A 137 17.00 -5.65 -11.52
CA CYS A 137 17.86 -4.54 -11.09
C CYS A 137 17.30 -3.88 -9.82
N MET A 138 16.02 -3.49 -9.80
CA MET A 138 15.41 -2.83 -8.65
C MET A 138 15.49 -3.65 -7.37
N ARG A 139 15.41 -4.98 -7.46
CA ARG A 139 15.55 -5.89 -6.31
C ARG A 139 16.99 -6.02 -5.80
N GLN A 140 17.99 -5.69 -6.61
CA GLN A 140 19.40 -5.68 -6.22
C GLN A 140 19.83 -4.34 -5.60
N VAL A 141 19.03 -3.28 -5.78
CA VAL A 141 19.30 -1.99 -5.17
C VAL A 141 19.15 -2.10 -3.65
N ASP A 142 20.13 -1.58 -2.91
CA ASP A 142 20.03 -1.48 -1.46
C ASP A 142 18.74 -0.78 -1.04
N ALA A 143 18.01 -1.36 -0.09
CA ALA A 143 16.78 -0.77 0.42
C ALA A 143 16.99 0.66 0.93
N LYS A 144 18.19 0.98 1.45
CA LYS A 144 18.50 2.36 1.87
C LYS A 144 18.49 3.34 0.70
N THR A 145 18.97 2.93 -0.47
CA THR A 145 18.95 3.74 -1.69
C THR A 145 17.52 4.02 -2.11
N ILE A 146 16.67 2.99 -2.26
CA ILE A 146 15.24 3.16 -2.57
C ILE A 146 14.57 4.07 -1.54
N SER A 147 14.85 3.84 -0.26
CA SER A 147 14.28 4.60 0.86
C SER A 147 14.58 6.09 0.78
N VAL A 148 15.73 6.49 0.24
CA VAL A 148 16.13 7.89 0.05
C VAL A 148 15.60 8.43 -1.27
N GLN A 149 15.85 7.73 -2.38
CA GLN A 149 15.55 8.21 -3.74
C GLN A 149 14.06 8.43 -3.99
N GLN A 150 13.16 7.66 -3.36
CA GLN A 150 11.72 7.87 -3.50
C GLN A 150 11.27 9.31 -3.16
N TRP A 151 12.01 10.01 -2.30
CA TRP A 151 11.68 11.37 -1.87
C TRP A 151 12.03 12.43 -2.92
N ASN A 152 12.77 12.09 -3.98
CA ASN A 152 12.99 13.01 -5.11
C ASN A 152 11.67 13.39 -5.82
N SER A 153 10.68 12.49 -5.76
CA SER A 153 9.34 12.73 -6.31
C SER A 153 8.40 13.48 -5.35
N TYR A 154 8.88 13.88 -4.17
CA TYR A 154 8.11 14.71 -3.23
C TYR A 154 8.26 16.19 -3.57
N SER A 155 7.24 16.77 -4.22
CA SER A 155 7.32 18.14 -4.75
C SER A 155 6.39 19.15 -4.06
N GLY A 156 5.38 18.71 -3.32
CA GLY A 156 4.39 19.59 -2.68
C GLY A 156 4.06 19.16 -1.26
N ILE A 157 3.64 20.10 -0.42
CA ILE A 157 3.23 19.82 0.96
C ILE A 157 2.09 18.79 0.97
N LEU A 158 2.28 17.70 1.72
CA LEU A 158 1.35 16.56 1.80
C LEU A 158 1.09 15.84 0.46
N SER A 159 1.94 16.01 -0.54
CA SER A 159 1.85 15.27 -1.80
C SER A 159 2.91 14.16 -1.83
N PHE A 160 2.69 13.10 -1.05
CA PHE A 160 3.64 12.01 -0.89
C PHE A 160 3.80 11.19 -2.18
N PRO A 161 5.00 10.63 -2.46
CA PRO A 161 5.23 9.78 -3.62
C PRO A 161 4.56 8.39 -3.51
N SER A 162 3.87 8.13 -2.40
CA SER A 162 3.17 6.88 -2.14
C SER A 162 1.86 7.18 -1.43
N ALA A 163 0.78 6.71 -2.01
CA ALA A 163 -0.56 6.76 -1.48
C ALA A 163 -1.35 5.55 -2.02
N PRO A 164 -2.47 5.18 -1.40
CA PRO A 164 -3.41 4.23 -1.99
C PRO A 164 -3.72 4.59 -3.46
N THR A 165 -3.35 3.71 -4.38
CA THR A 165 -3.44 3.93 -5.82
C THR A 165 -4.75 3.34 -6.35
N ILE A 166 -5.45 4.03 -7.25
CA ILE A 166 -6.59 3.45 -7.98
C ILE A 166 -6.01 2.38 -8.92
N ASP A 167 -6.22 1.11 -8.60
CA ASP A 167 -5.56 -0.04 -9.24
C ASP A 167 -6.53 -1.00 -9.92
N GLY A 168 -7.85 -0.75 -9.85
CA GLY A 168 -8.86 -1.66 -10.38
C GLY A 168 -9.03 -2.95 -9.56
N ALA A 169 -8.33 -3.07 -8.42
CA ALA A 169 -8.27 -4.26 -7.58
C ALA A 169 -8.60 -3.92 -6.12
N PHE A 170 -7.61 -3.47 -5.34
CA PHE A 170 -7.85 -3.07 -3.95
C PHE A 170 -8.67 -1.77 -3.88
N LEU A 171 -8.38 -0.83 -4.79
CA LEU A 171 -9.14 0.39 -5.05
C LEU A 171 -9.64 0.33 -6.50
N PRO A 172 -10.91 -0.09 -6.72
CA PRO A 172 -11.50 -0.18 -8.05
C PRO A 172 -11.75 1.19 -8.69
#